data_AF-A0A2D9YGH7-F1
#
_entry.id   AF-A0A2D9YGH7-F1
#
_cell.length_a   1.000
_cell.length_b   1.000
_cell.length_c   1.000
_cell.angle_alpha   90.00
_cell.angle_beta   90.00
_cell.angle_gamma   90.00
#
_symmetry.space_group_name_H-M   'P 1'
#
loop_
_entity.id
_entity.type
_entity.pdbx_description
1 polymer ?
#
loop_
_entity_poly.entity_id
_entity_poly.type
_entity_poly.pdbx_seq_one_letter_code
_entity_poly.pdbx_strand_id
1 'polypeptide(L)'
;MPAIITNKFRLNNAEQFSESFSETANEVYYLGIGRPHPFGTATRPDGRTDYEGTDTLPNTPADSMGREFYTFDDLVAAKRIQSSDVSFVIPRRNWTAGTIYDTYRHDYGEYTTGSTSVRKTSNSGATTLFDSNFYVLSSARNVYKCLDNNGGATSTDEPTGVSTSVISTNDSYKWKFMYTLSAAQQANFLSTDFMAVSSNANASSDQSNVISAAVDGSIDVVKIKTPGSGGTNGTFTGIPIRGDGSGGVATVVVSGGAVTSVTVTTPGTGYTFATISNSQIVAAGATSLSGSELDVIIPPKGGHGANAQEELGAFFVMMNTSLEGTESANSGDFSAVNDFRKIALLRNPKKSNAAVTTNTTRLTKAIKIASSPTPGTFTTDEEINQASTGATGKVVEWDSTNNILYYIQTRHNNAGVDANGNLTAFSGANVITGQGGGSPTGTPDTSSTGTVNNVSFSSGYSEPEVDHDSGDVLYIENRTPIQRAPDQTENIKLVIEF
;
A
#
# COMPACT_ATOMS: atom_id res chain seq x y z
N MET A 1 -14.40 -31.31 -1.71
CA MET A 1 -15.25 -30.46 -0.85
C MET A 1 -15.16 -29.04 -1.37
N PRO A 2 -16.27 -28.33 -1.65
CA PRO A 2 -16.23 -26.92 -2.04
C PRO A 2 -15.99 -26.02 -0.81
N ALA A 3 -15.08 -25.06 -0.92
CA ALA A 3 -14.74 -24.09 0.14
C ALA A 3 -14.26 -22.76 -0.48
N ILE A 4 -14.30 -21.67 0.31
CA ILE A 4 -13.83 -20.34 -0.08
C ILE A 4 -13.17 -19.63 1.12
N ILE A 5 -12.10 -18.87 0.85
CA ILE A 5 -11.57 -17.88 1.79
C ILE A 5 -12.30 -16.57 1.52
N THR A 6 -13.04 -16.08 2.50
CA THR A 6 -13.84 -14.87 2.32
C THR A 6 -12.97 -13.61 2.39
N ASN A 7 -13.46 -12.51 1.79
CA ASN A 7 -12.78 -11.21 1.87
C ASN A 7 -12.63 -10.68 3.30
N LYS A 8 -13.41 -11.19 4.27
CA LYS A 8 -13.25 -10.85 5.69
C LYS A 8 -11.95 -11.39 6.27
N PHE A 9 -11.43 -12.51 5.76
CA PHE A 9 -10.12 -13.02 6.17
C PHE A 9 -8.99 -12.08 5.67
N ARG A 10 -9.12 -11.58 4.44
CA ARG A 10 -8.21 -10.60 3.84
C ARG A 10 -8.18 -9.29 4.65
N LEU A 11 -9.36 -8.75 4.95
CA LEU A 11 -9.51 -7.55 5.79
C LEU A 11 -8.92 -7.75 7.19
N ASN A 12 -9.19 -8.89 7.84
CA ASN A 12 -8.62 -9.21 9.15
C ASN A 12 -7.08 -9.21 9.12
N ASN A 13 -6.46 -9.79 8.10
CA ASN A 13 -5.00 -9.80 7.99
C ASN A 13 -4.43 -8.40 7.74
N ALA A 14 -5.09 -7.59 6.91
CA ALA A 14 -4.71 -6.20 6.69
C ALA A 14 -4.82 -5.36 7.97
N GLU A 15 -5.88 -5.59 8.78
CA GLU A 15 -6.08 -4.95 10.08
C GLU A 15 -4.98 -5.34 11.07
N GLN A 16 -4.68 -6.63 11.20
CA GLN A 16 -3.59 -7.09 12.07
C GLN A 16 -2.24 -6.51 11.65
N PHE A 17 -1.95 -6.44 10.34
CA PHE A 17 -0.73 -5.80 9.87
C PHE A 17 -0.69 -4.31 10.22
N SER A 18 -1.78 -3.57 9.99
CA SER A 18 -1.85 -2.14 10.36
C SER A 18 -1.77 -1.91 11.87
N GLU A 19 -2.34 -2.78 12.70
CA GLU A 19 -2.28 -2.69 14.17
C GLU A 19 -0.86 -2.91 14.70
N SER A 20 -0.07 -3.76 14.04
CA SER A 20 1.31 -4.05 14.47
C SER A 20 2.22 -2.81 14.55
N PHE A 21 1.88 -1.71 13.87
CA PHE A 21 2.63 -0.44 13.94
C PHE A 21 2.32 0.41 15.18
N SER A 22 1.17 0.21 15.83
CA SER A 22 0.66 1.08 16.90
C SER A 22 0.34 0.38 18.22
N GLU A 23 0.43 -0.95 18.27
CA GLU A 23 0.21 -1.72 19.50
C GLU A 23 1.26 -1.41 20.59
N THR A 24 0.94 -1.75 21.85
CA THR A 24 1.80 -1.40 23.00
C THR A 24 3.16 -2.12 22.97
N ALA A 25 3.20 -3.33 22.42
CA ALA A 25 4.43 -4.05 22.09
C ALA A 25 4.59 -4.06 20.57
N ASN A 26 4.73 -2.88 19.97
CA ASN A 26 4.73 -2.77 18.51
C ASN A 26 5.93 -3.46 17.86
N GLU A 27 5.62 -4.07 16.72
CA GLU A 27 6.63 -4.46 15.76
C GLU A 27 7.20 -3.18 15.12
N VAL A 28 8.52 -3.10 15.04
CA VAL A 28 9.21 -1.93 14.50
C VAL A 28 9.63 -2.21 13.06
N TYR A 29 9.09 -1.44 12.14
CA TYR A 29 9.39 -1.56 10.71
C TYR A 29 10.34 -0.46 10.24
N TYR A 30 11.28 -0.82 9.37
CA TYR A 30 12.18 0.12 8.71
C TYR A 30 12.18 -0.10 7.20
N LEU A 31 12.16 0.99 6.45
CA LEU A 31 12.47 0.99 5.03
C LEU A 31 13.97 1.24 4.86
N GLY A 32 14.70 0.23 4.40
CA GLY A 32 16.12 0.31 4.08
C GLY A 32 16.36 0.68 2.62
N ILE A 33 17.41 1.45 2.37
CA ILE A 33 18.00 1.64 1.04
C ILE A 33 19.40 1.03 1.00
N GLY A 34 19.78 0.50 -0.16
CA GLY A 34 21.07 -0.15 -0.31
C GLY A 34 21.52 -0.28 -1.75
N ARG A 35 22.56 -1.11 -1.91
CA ARG A 35 23.26 -1.36 -3.16
C ARG A 35 23.77 -0.06 -3.81
N PRO A 36 24.81 0.57 -3.21
CA PRO A 36 25.34 1.84 -3.68
C PRO A 36 26.14 1.72 -4.99
N HIS A 37 26.64 0.53 -5.30
CA HIS A 37 27.41 0.25 -6.51
C HIS A 37 26.57 -0.49 -7.58
N PRO A 38 26.93 -0.38 -8.87
CA PRO A 38 26.18 -0.99 -9.98
C PRO A 38 25.91 -2.48 -9.83
N PHE A 39 24.78 -2.94 -10.39
CA PHE A 39 24.56 -4.36 -10.64
C PHE A 39 25.51 -4.88 -11.71
N GLY A 40 25.86 -6.15 -11.60
CA GLY A 40 26.70 -6.81 -12.58
C GLY A 40 26.94 -8.27 -12.26
N THR A 41 28.13 -8.75 -12.62
CA THR A 41 28.60 -10.07 -12.24
C THR A 41 29.67 -9.91 -11.18
N ALA A 42 29.39 -10.39 -9.98
CA ALA A 42 30.29 -10.29 -8.84
C ALA A 42 31.03 -11.62 -8.63
N THR A 43 32.34 -11.56 -8.41
CA THR A 43 33.17 -12.75 -8.20
C THR A 43 33.23 -13.10 -6.72
N ARG A 44 33.16 -14.39 -6.42
CA ARG A 44 33.30 -14.95 -5.08
C ARG A 44 34.74 -15.39 -4.81
N PRO A 45 35.14 -15.58 -3.54
CA PRO A 45 36.48 -16.06 -3.20
C PRO A 45 36.85 -17.40 -3.82
N ASP A 46 35.86 -18.26 -4.02
CA ASP A 46 36.02 -19.58 -4.62
C ASP A 46 36.11 -19.56 -6.17
N GLY A 47 36.22 -18.37 -6.77
CA GLY A 47 36.36 -18.17 -8.21
C GLY A 47 35.05 -18.30 -8.99
N ARG A 48 33.92 -18.59 -8.33
CA ARG A 48 32.59 -18.58 -8.97
C ARG A 48 32.04 -17.16 -9.05
N THR A 49 31.00 -16.99 -9.85
CA THR A 49 30.36 -15.69 -10.06
C THR A 49 28.89 -15.73 -9.69
N ASP A 50 28.40 -14.67 -9.06
CA ASP A 50 26.96 -14.41 -8.88
C ASP A 50 26.53 -13.35 -9.91
N TYR A 51 25.46 -13.65 -10.65
CA TYR A 51 24.85 -12.70 -11.58
C TYR A 51 23.73 -11.91 -10.90
N GLU A 52 23.86 -10.59 -10.88
CA GLU A 52 22.94 -9.68 -10.17
C GLU A 52 22.08 -8.84 -11.13
N GLY A 53 22.20 -9.08 -12.43
CA GLY A 53 21.52 -8.28 -13.46
C GLY A 53 22.39 -7.13 -13.98
N THR A 54 21.73 -6.09 -14.47
CA THR A 54 22.34 -4.82 -14.88
C THR A 54 21.58 -3.65 -14.28
N ASP A 55 22.14 -2.44 -14.30
CA ASP A 55 21.44 -1.24 -13.83
C ASP A 55 20.19 -0.87 -14.64
N THR A 56 20.03 -1.46 -15.83
CA THR A 56 18.81 -1.31 -16.64
C THR A 56 17.81 -2.44 -16.45
N LEU A 57 18.27 -3.62 -16.04
CA LEU A 57 17.48 -4.84 -15.84
C LEU A 57 18.06 -5.60 -14.64
N PRO A 58 17.84 -5.10 -13.41
CA PRO A 58 18.27 -5.82 -12.23
C PRO A 58 17.51 -7.14 -12.11
N ASN A 59 18.14 -8.16 -11.54
CA ASN A 59 17.45 -9.41 -11.33
C ASN A 59 16.37 -9.29 -10.24
N THR A 60 15.30 -10.06 -10.37
CA THR A 60 14.31 -10.20 -9.30
C THR A 60 14.97 -10.93 -8.12
N PRO A 61 14.90 -10.39 -6.89
CA PRO A 61 15.38 -11.09 -5.71
C PRO A 61 14.71 -12.46 -5.56
N ALA A 62 15.50 -13.49 -5.25
CA ALA A 62 14.99 -14.81 -4.96
C ALA A 62 14.60 -14.92 -3.47
N ASP A 63 13.44 -15.50 -3.18
CA ASP A 63 13.05 -15.88 -1.83
C ASP A 63 13.91 -17.07 -1.36
N SER A 64 14.89 -16.79 -0.52
CA SER A 64 15.83 -17.78 -0.01
C SER A 64 16.49 -17.27 1.27
N MET A 65 16.82 -18.19 2.18
CA MET A 65 17.55 -17.87 3.42
C MET A 65 18.87 -17.13 3.16
N GLY A 66 19.56 -17.46 2.05
CA GLY A 66 20.78 -16.74 1.67
C GLY A 66 20.52 -15.25 1.40
N ARG A 67 19.41 -14.93 0.73
CA ARG A 67 19.09 -13.55 0.36
C ARG A 67 18.81 -12.67 1.59
N GLU A 68 18.28 -13.24 2.66
CA GLU A 68 18.08 -12.55 3.93
C GLU A 68 19.41 -12.02 4.48
N PHE A 69 20.44 -12.88 4.55
CA PHE A 69 21.79 -12.47 5.00
C PHE A 69 22.41 -11.41 4.08
N TYR A 70 22.41 -11.65 2.78
CA TYR A 70 23.10 -10.77 1.82
C TYR A 70 22.41 -9.41 1.62
N THR A 71 21.22 -9.23 2.18
CA THR A 71 20.54 -7.93 2.11
C THR A 71 21.20 -6.96 3.07
N PHE A 72 21.58 -7.38 4.28
CA PHE A 72 22.23 -6.49 5.24
C PHE A 72 23.61 -6.02 4.79
N ASP A 73 24.36 -6.88 4.08
CA ASP A 73 25.73 -6.61 3.60
C ASP A 73 25.89 -5.33 2.77
N ASP A 74 24.84 -4.91 2.06
CA ASP A 74 24.90 -3.76 1.14
C ASP A 74 23.81 -2.70 1.41
N LEU A 75 23.13 -2.76 2.55
CA LEU A 75 22.28 -1.66 3.00
C LEU A 75 23.15 -0.47 3.45
N VAL A 76 22.65 0.74 3.18
CA VAL A 76 23.39 1.99 3.43
C VAL A 76 22.77 2.77 4.59
N ALA A 77 21.44 2.86 4.60
CA ALA A 77 20.67 3.52 5.64
C ALA A 77 19.25 2.97 5.68
N ALA A 78 18.55 3.15 6.80
CA ALA A 78 17.13 2.83 6.91
C ALA A 78 16.36 3.88 7.71
N LYS A 79 15.07 4.03 7.39
CA LYS A 79 14.15 4.95 8.05
C LYS A 79 12.97 4.19 8.62
N ARG A 80 12.65 4.46 9.89
CA ARG A 80 11.54 3.84 10.60
C ARG A 80 10.23 4.25 9.96
N ILE A 81 9.33 3.29 9.78
CA ILE A 81 7.96 3.52 9.34
C ILE A 81 7.09 3.68 10.59
N GLN A 82 6.50 4.86 10.77
CA GLN A 82 5.62 5.15 11.90
C GLN A 82 4.16 4.80 11.55
N SER A 83 3.30 4.68 12.56
CA SER A 83 1.87 4.43 12.33
C SER A 83 1.18 5.54 11.50
N SER A 84 1.72 6.76 11.51
CA SER A 84 1.26 7.87 10.66
C SER A 84 1.64 7.71 9.19
N ASP A 85 2.63 6.88 8.90
CA ASP A 85 3.14 6.59 7.55
C ASP A 85 2.40 5.41 6.90
N VAL A 86 1.38 4.87 7.60
CA VAL A 86 0.61 3.71 7.17
C VAL A 86 -0.86 4.08 6.98
N SER A 87 -1.47 3.62 5.89
CA SER A 87 -2.90 3.79 5.66
C SER A 87 -3.48 2.64 4.85
N PHE A 88 -4.74 2.30 5.12
CA PHE A 88 -5.50 1.43 4.23
C PHE A 88 -5.73 2.14 2.90
N VAL A 89 -5.56 1.42 1.81
CA VAL A 89 -5.77 1.95 0.46
C VAL A 89 -6.66 1.01 -0.34
N ILE A 90 -7.23 1.54 -1.41
CA ILE A 90 -7.98 0.80 -2.43
C ILE A 90 -7.54 1.26 -3.82
N PRO A 91 -7.75 0.46 -4.87
CA PRO A 91 -7.52 0.89 -6.24
C PRO A 91 -8.21 2.21 -6.53
N ARG A 92 -7.45 3.18 -7.04
CA ARG A 92 -7.94 4.51 -7.35
C ARG A 92 -8.81 4.46 -8.60
N ARG A 93 -10.05 4.92 -8.46
CA ARG A 93 -11.01 5.01 -9.56
C ARG A 93 -11.54 6.43 -9.61
N ASN A 94 -11.03 7.27 -10.49
CA ASN A 94 -11.57 8.63 -10.65
C ASN A 94 -12.89 8.55 -11.44
N TRP A 95 -13.86 9.37 -11.06
CA TRP A 95 -15.03 9.56 -11.90
C TRP A 95 -14.62 10.21 -13.23
N THR A 96 -15.23 9.75 -14.30
CA THR A 96 -15.05 10.19 -15.69
C THR A 96 -16.40 10.10 -16.40
N ALA A 97 -16.83 11.19 -17.04
CA ALA A 97 -18.05 11.25 -17.83
C ALA A 97 -18.00 10.25 -19.00
N GLY A 98 -19.15 9.67 -19.36
CA GLY A 98 -19.26 8.68 -20.44
C GLY A 98 -18.85 7.26 -20.04
N THR A 99 -18.49 7.03 -18.77
CA THR A 99 -18.11 5.70 -18.26
C THR A 99 -19.34 4.98 -17.68
N ILE A 100 -19.41 3.66 -17.88
CA ILE A 100 -20.38 2.80 -17.20
C ILE A 100 -19.74 2.29 -15.91
N TYR A 101 -20.32 2.61 -14.76
CA TYR A 101 -19.89 2.08 -13.47
C TYR A 101 -20.70 0.85 -13.08
N ASP A 102 -20.09 0.00 -12.26
CA ASP A 102 -20.81 -1.11 -11.67
C ASP A 102 -21.67 -0.64 -10.50
N THR A 103 -22.76 -1.34 -10.25
CA THR A 103 -23.58 -1.14 -9.06
C THR A 103 -23.04 -1.98 -7.92
N TYR A 104 -23.18 -1.50 -6.70
CA TYR A 104 -23.09 -2.36 -5.52
C TYR A 104 -24.17 -3.45 -5.59
N ARG A 105 -23.77 -4.70 -5.37
CA ARG A 105 -24.67 -5.85 -5.24
C ARG A 105 -24.13 -6.87 -4.25
N HIS A 106 -25.00 -7.40 -3.40
CA HIS A 106 -24.64 -8.37 -2.36
C HIS A 106 -24.49 -9.81 -2.89
N ASP A 107 -25.00 -10.07 -4.09
CA ASP A 107 -25.20 -11.40 -4.67
C ASP A 107 -24.33 -11.68 -5.91
N TYR A 108 -23.30 -10.86 -6.15
CA TYR A 108 -22.30 -11.18 -7.18
C TYR A 108 -21.63 -12.52 -6.89
N GLY A 109 -21.45 -13.31 -7.93
CA GLY A 109 -20.91 -14.66 -7.83
C GLY A 109 -21.93 -15.72 -7.46
N GLU A 110 -23.16 -15.35 -7.07
CA GLU A 110 -24.25 -16.32 -6.86
C GLU A 110 -24.88 -16.75 -8.19
N TYR A 111 -25.58 -17.89 -8.19
CA TYR A 111 -26.36 -18.28 -9.36
C TYR A 111 -27.57 -17.36 -9.54
N THR A 112 -27.85 -17.01 -10.79
CA THR A 112 -29.08 -16.33 -11.14
C THR A 112 -30.27 -17.22 -10.78
N THR A 113 -31.29 -16.68 -10.12
CA THR A 113 -32.50 -17.44 -9.76
C THR A 113 -33.09 -18.13 -10.99
N GLY A 114 -33.31 -19.43 -10.90
CA GLY A 114 -33.79 -20.27 -12.01
C GLY A 114 -32.68 -20.80 -12.93
N SER A 115 -31.41 -20.53 -12.64
CA SER A 115 -30.25 -21.04 -13.39
C SER A 115 -29.35 -21.91 -12.54
N THR A 116 -28.77 -22.93 -13.15
CA THR A 116 -27.73 -23.80 -12.56
C THR A 116 -26.35 -23.59 -13.20
N SER A 117 -26.24 -22.67 -14.16
CA SER A 117 -25.01 -22.46 -14.95
C SER A 117 -24.63 -20.99 -15.13
N VAL A 118 -25.54 -20.06 -14.88
CA VAL A 118 -25.31 -18.61 -15.05
C VAL A 118 -25.13 -17.98 -13.68
N ARG A 119 -23.97 -17.34 -13.49
CA ARG A 119 -23.64 -16.57 -12.29
C ARG A 119 -24.02 -15.10 -12.49
N LYS A 120 -24.32 -14.42 -11.40
CA LYS A 120 -24.53 -12.97 -11.36
C LYS A 120 -23.17 -12.27 -11.44
N THR A 121 -23.02 -11.40 -12.42
CA THR A 121 -21.82 -10.58 -12.62
C THR A 121 -22.18 -9.10 -12.64
N SER A 122 -21.18 -8.25 -12.43
CA SER A 122 -21.31 -6.81 -12.65
C SER A 122 -21.46 -6.48 -14.14
N ASN A 123 -21.70 -5.20 -14.46
CA ASN A 123 -21.74 -4.72 -15.84
C ASN A 123 -20.37 -4.80 -16.52
N SER A 124 -19.29 -4.68 -15.76
CA SER A 124 -17.91 -4.89 -16.22
C SER A 124 -17.50 -6.37 -16.33
N GLY A 125 -18.35 -7.31 -15.91
CA GLY A 125 -18.08 -8.75 -15.94
C GLY A 125 -17.40 -9.30 -14.69
N ALA A 126 -17.20 -8.50 -13.65
CA ALA A 126 -16.65 -8.96 -12.38
C ALA A 126 -17.60 -9.96 -11.71
N THR A 127 -17.03 -11.06 -11.19
CA THR A 127 -17.76 -12.11 -10.46
C THR A 127 -17.78 -11.88 -8.95
N THR A 128 -17.01 -10.91 -8.45
CA THR A 128 -17.01 -10.50 -7.05
C THR A 128 -17.23 -8.99 -6.94
N LEU A 129 -17.74 -8.53 -5.80
CA LEU A 129 -17.98 -7.11 -5.59
C LEU A 129 -16.69 -6.28 -5.60
N PHE A 130 -15.61 -6.76 -4.98
CA PHE A 130 -14.39 -5.97 -4.83
C PHE A 130 -13.55 -5.88 -6.12
N ASP A 131 -13.76 -6.81 -7.06
CA ASP A 131 -13.21 -6.70 -8.41
C ASP A 131 -14.05 -5.76 -9.31
N SER A 132 -15.29 -5.44 -8.91
CA SER A 132 -16.18 -4.56 -9.68
C SER A 132 -15.86 -3.08 -9.47
N ASN A 133 -16.22 -2.22 -10.42
CA ASN A 133 -15.99 -0.78 -10.45
C ASN A 133 -17.15 0.01 -9.82
N PHE A 134 -17.50 -0.31 -8.58
CA PHE A 134 -18.71 0.21 -7.91
C PHE A 134 -18.51 1.46 -7.05
N TYR A 135 -17.32 2.07 -7.06
CA TYR A 135 -17.03 3.31 -6.35
C TYR A 135 -16.16 4.23 -7.20
N VAL A 136 -16.20 5.53 -6.87
CA VAL A 136 -15.44 6.56 -7.57
C VAL A 136 -14.91 7.63 -6.62
N LEU A 137 -13.80 8.26 -6.99
CA LEU A 137 -13.26 9.49 -6.45
C LEU A 137 -13.66 10.66 -7.35
N SER A 138 -14.38 11.63 -6.81
CA SER A 138 -14.79 12.83 -7.55
C SER A 138 -13.68 13.88 -7.65
N SER A 139 -13.90 14.88 -8.51
CA SER A 139 -13.11 16.09 -8.64
C SER A 139 -12.94 16.86 -7.32
N ALA A 140 -13.95 16.82 -6.45
CA ALA A 140 -13.95 17.39 -5.11
C ALA A 140 -13.27 16.51 -4.04
N ARG A 141 -12.63 15.39 -4.44
CA ARG A 141 -11.98 14.41 -3.54
C ARG A 141 -12.94 13.67 -2.62
N ASN A 142 -14.21 13.62 -2.98
CA ASN A 142 -15.22 12.82 -2.30
C ASN A 142 -15.25 11.41 -2.89
N VAL A 143 -15.38 10.41 -2.03
CA VAL A 143 -15.53 9.01 -2.43
C VAL A 143 -17.01 8.64 -2.36
N TYR A 144 -17.53 8.15 -3.49
CA TYR A 144 -18.91 7.72 -3.62
C TYR A 144 -19.01 6.25 -3.99
N LYS A 145 -20.01 5.57 -3.43
CA LYS A 145 -20.42 4.23 -3.81
C LYS A 145 -21.62 4.28 -4.74
N CYS A 146 -21.55 3.61 -5.89
CA CYS A 146 -22.66 3.46 -6.82
C CYS A 146 -23.66 2.45 -6.28
N LEU A 147 -24.87 2.90 -5.96
CA LEU A 147 -25.96 2.04 -5.53
C LEU A 147 -26.83 1.60 -6.72
N ASP A 148 -27.07 2.48 -7.68
CA ASP A 148 -27.75 2.16 -8.92
C ASP A 148 -27.07 2.87 -10.10
N ASN A 149 -26.92 2.16 -11.22
CA ASN A 149 -26.22 2.60 -12.41
C ASN A 149 -27.15 2.79 -13.62
N ASN A 150 -28.43 3.08 -13.36
CA ASN A 150 -29.46 3.32 -14.38
C ASN A 150 -29.50 2.21 -15.44
N GLY A 151 -29.57 0.96 -14.98
CA GLY A 151 -29.60 -0.21 -15.86
C GLY A 151 -28.33 -0.43 -16.70
N GLY A 152 -27.20 0.15 -16.32
CA GLY A 152 -25.94 0.07 -17.07
C GLY A 152 -25.77 1.16 -18.13
N ALA A 153 -26.51 2.26 -18.04
CA ALA A 153 -26.30 3.44 -18.89
C ALA A 153 -24.96 4.12 -18.58
N THR A 154 -24.47 4.97 -19.47
CA THR A 154 -23.27 5.79 -19.21
C THR A 154 -23.58 6.86 -18.17
N SER A 155 -22.72 7.03 -17.16
CA SER A 155 -22.82 8.18 -16.25
C SER A 155 -22.32 9.44 -16.94
N THR A 156 -23.12 10.51 -16.86
CA THR A 156 -22.81 11.82 -17.48
C THR A 156 -22.80 12.95 -16.46
N ASP A 157 -23.24 12.70 -15.23
CA ASP A 157 -23.35 13.70 -14.17
C ASP A 157 -22.56 13.23 -12.92
N GLU A 158 -21.54 14.00 -12.55
CA GLU A 158 -20.65 13.65 -11.43
C GLU A 158 -21.39 13.82 -10.09
N PRO A 159 -21.35 12.85 -9.17
CA PRO A 159 -21.95 13.03 -7.85
C PRO A 159 -21.23 14.14 -7.05
N THR A 160 -22.02 14.99 -6.41
CA THR A 160 -21.53 16.10 -5.57
C THR A 160 -22.21 16.13 -4.21
N GLY A 161 -21.60 16.86 -3.25
CA GLY A 161 -22.13 17.04 -1.90
C GLY A 161 -21.83 15.89 -0.93
N VAL A 162 -22.11 16.13 0.34
CA VAL A 162 -21.76 15.24 1.46
C VAL A 162 -23.00 14.67 2.17
N SER A 163 -24.11 14.56 1.43
CA SER A 163 -25.39 14.09 1.98
C SER A 163 -25.26 12.69 2.59
N THR A 164 -25.88 12.48 3.75
CA THR A 164 -25.98 11.16 4.38
C THR A 164 -27.01 10.27 3.68
N SER A 165 -27.91 10.84 2.89
CA SER A 165 -28.91 10.12 2.09
C SER A 165 -28.38 9.75 0.71
N VAL A 166 -29.06 8.84 0.02
CA VAL A 166 -28.76 8.50 -1.39
C VAL A 166 -28.94 9.74 -2.27
N ILE A 167 -27.91 10.05 -3.05
CA ILE A 167 -27.88 11.15 -4.02
C ILE A 167 -28.29 10.59 -5.37
N SER A 168 -29.31 11.19 -5.98
CA SER A 168 -29.68 10.88 -7.37
C SER A 168 -29.19 11.99 -8.28
N THR A 169 -28.46 11.63 -9.33
CA THR A 169 -27.94 12.56 -10.35
C THR A 169 -28.89 12.65 -11.55
N ASN A 170 -28.68 13.64 -12.42
CA ASN A 170 -29.57 13.88 -13.57
C ASN A 170 -29.60 12.71 -14.58
N ASP A 171 -28.53 11.92 -14.61
CA ASP A 171 -28.41 10.69 -15.41
C ASP A 171 -29.08 9.46 -14.76
N SER A 172 -29.84 9.68 -13.67
CA SER A 172 -30.55 8.66 -12.90
C SER A 172 -29.66 7.64 -12.17
N TYR A 173 -28.35 7.89 -12.08
CA TYR A 173 -27.51 7.15 -11.15
C TYR A 173 -27.89 7.47 -9.71
N LYS A 174 -27.66 6.49 -8.83
CA LYS A 174 -27.78 6.66 -7.38
C LYS A 174 -26.43 6.43 -6.73
N TRP A 175 -25.98 7.41 -5.96
CA TRP A 175 -24.70 7.42 -5.29
C TRP A 175 -24.88 7.58 -3.78
N LYS A 176 -24.00 6.95 -3.01
CA LYS A 176 -23.87 7.16 -1.57
C LYS A 176 -22.52 7.80 -1.30
N PHE A 177 -22.51 8.97 -0.65
CA PHE A 177 -21.28 9.57 -0.15
C PHE A 177 -20.71 8.71 1.00
N MET A 178 -19.40 8.44 0.95
CA MET A 178 -18.71 7.62 1.95
C MET A 178 -17.84 8.50 2.85
N TYR A 179 -16.90 9.25 2.26
CA TYR A 179 -15.98 10.15 2.94
C TYR A 179 -15.28 11.08 1.93
N THR A 180 -14.52 12.05 2.44
CA THR A 180 -13.65 12.93 1.65
C THR A 180 -12.19 12.66 2.01
N LEU A 181 -11.30 12.58 1.02
CA LEU A 181 -9.86 12.44 1.27
C LEU A 181 -9.31 13.72 1.91
N SER A 182 -8.68 13.59 3.08
CA SER A 182 -7.98 14.71 3.72
C SER A 182 -6.77 15.17 2.89
N ALA A 183 -6.30 16.40 3.10
CA ALA A 183 -5.12 16.92 2.42
C ALA A 183 -3.87 16.06 2.68
N ALA A 184 -3.70 15.56 3.91
CA ALA A 184 -2.62 14.66 4.28
C ALA A 184 -2.72 13.32 3.53
N GLN A 185 -3.91 12.74 3.42
CA GLN A 185 -4.12 11.52 2.63
C GLN A 185 -3.84 11.73 1.15
N GLN A 186 -4.18 12.89 0.59
CA GLN A 186 -3.88 13.23 -0.80
C GLN A 186 -2.37 13.37 -1.04
N ALA A 187 -1.64 13.99 -0.12
CA ALA A 187 -0.19 14.12 -0.24
C ALA A 187 0.52 12.76 -0.08
N ASN A 188 0.16 12.01 0.95
CA ASN A 188 0.95 10.84 1.39
C ASN A 188 0.45 9.53 0.78
N PHE A 189 -0.85 9.37 0.55
CA PHE A 189 -1.47 8.07 0.26
C PHE A 189 -2.27 8.03 -1.05
N LEU A 190 -2.10 9.03 -1.91
CA LEU A 190 -2.63 9.02 -3.29
C LEU A 190 -1.51 8.71 -4.27
N SER A 191 -1.75 7.77 -5.19
CA SER A 191 -0.87 7.47 -6.32
C SER A 191 -1.67 7.45 -7.63
N THR A 192 -1.03 7.01 -8.72
CA THR A 192 -1.70 6.69 -9.99
C THR A 192 -2.76 5.61 -9.80
N ASP A 193 -2.44 4.59 -9.01
CA ASP A 193 -3.19 3.33 -8.95
C ASP A 193 -3.94 3.13 -7.63
N PHE A 194 -3.58 3.84 -6.55
CA PHE A 194 -4.16 3.67 -5.23
C PHE A 194 -4.58 4.99 -4.58
N MET A 195 -5.59 4.92 -3.72
CA MET A 195 -6.06 6.02 -2.88
C MET A 195 -6.39 5.55 -1.47
N ALA A 196 -6.23 6.43 -0.49
CA ALA A 196 -6.53 6.12 0.91
C ALA A 196 -8.01 5.83 1.17
N VAL A 197 -8.24 5.02 2.21
CA VAL A 197 -9.54 4.84 2.84
C VAL A 197 -9.48 5.37 4.25
N SER A 198 -10.36 6.32 4.56
CA SER A 198 -10.49 6.84 5.91
C SER A 198 -11.17 5.78 6.78
N SER A 199 -10.46 5.29 7.78
CA SER A 199 -11.03 4.38 8.79
C SER A 199 -12.00 5.14 9.70
N ASN A 200 -12.93 4.40 10.31
CA ASN A 200 -13.90 4.99 11.24
C ASN A 200 -13.22 5.64 12.46
N ALA A 201 -12.05 5.13 12.88
CA ALA A 201 -11.28 5.70 13.98
C ALA A 201 -10.74 7.11 13.69
N ASN A 202 -10.58 7.47 12.41
CA ASN A 202 -10.07 8.76 11.96
C ASN A 202 -11.08 9.49 11.05
N ALA A 203 -12.37 9.23 11.24
CA ALA A 203 -13.42 9.78 10.40
C ALA A 203 -13.48 11.31 10.49
N SER A 204 -13.60 11.97 9.33
CA SER A 204 -13.94 13.40 9.30
C SER A 204 -15.36 13.64 9.81
N SER A 205 -15.73 14.90 10.05
CA SER A 205 -17.10 15.25 10.48
C SER A 205 -18.18 14.72 9.52
N ASP A 206 -17.96 14.86 8.22
CA ASP A 206 -18.92 14.41 7.20
C ASP A 206 -19.02 12.88 7.15
N GLN A 207 -17.90 12.18 7.25
CA GLN A 207 -17.90 10.72 7.35
C GLN A 207 -18.58 10.25 8.65
N SER A 208 -18.35 10.93 9.77
CA SER A 208 -18.99 10.61 11.06
C SER A 208 -20.51 10.75 10.99
N ASN A 209 -21.01 11.76 10.25
CA ASN A 209 -22.44 11.93 9.98
C ASN A 209 -22.98 10.77 9.13
N VAL A 210 -22.24 10.33 8.11
CA VAL A 210 -22.61 9.17 7.28
C VAL A 210 -22.67 7.88 8.10
N ILE A 211 -21.66 7.62 8.94
CA ILE A 211 -21.60 6.44 9.82
C ILE A 211 -22.80 6.44 10.77
N SER A 212 -23.09 7.58 11.40
CA SER A 212 -24.19 7.70 12.37
C SER A 212 -25.58 7.58 11.73
N ALA A 213 -25.69 7.95 10.46
CA ALA A 213 -26.94 7.85 9.69
C ALA A 213 -27.11 6.51 8.96
N ALA A 214 -26.11 5.62 9.00
CA ALA A 214 -26.21 4.30 8.41
C ALA A 214 -27.23 3.46 9.19
N VAL A 215 -28.10 2.76 8.46
CA VAL A 215 -29.18 1.96 9.04
C VAL A 215 -29.02 0.52 8.59
N ASP A 216 -28.87 -0.38 9.54
CA ASP A 216 -28.68 -1.80 9.25
C ASP A 216 -29.89 -2.37 8.50
N GLY A 217 -29.61 -3.04 7.38
CA GLY A 217 -30.63 -3.64 6.52
C GLY A 217 -31.59 -2.65 5.84
N SER A 218 -31.27 -1.36 5.70
CA SER A 218 -32.10 -0.41 4.94
C SER A 218 -32.05 -0.69 3.44
N ILE A 219 -33.21 -0.79 2.78
CA ILE A 219 -33.28 -1.07 1.33
C ILE A 219 -33.28 0.24 0.53
N ASP A 220 -32.25 0.48 -0.27
CA ASP A 220 -32.15 1.68 -1.11
C ASP A 220 -32.45 1.42 -2.60
N VAL A 221 -32.24 0.17 -3.05
CA VAL A 221 -32.29 -0.21 -4.47
C VAL A 221 -33.05 -1.52 -4.66
N VAL A 222 -33.95 -1.52 -5.64
CA VAL A 222 -34.62 -2.70 -6.17
C VAL A 222 -34.40 -2.72 -7.68
N LYS A 223 -33.82 -3.80 -8.19
CA LYS A 223 -33.54 -3.98 -9.62
C LYS A 223 -34.62 -4.82 -10.27
N ILE A 224 -34.99 -4.46 -11.50
CA ILE A 224 -35.89 -5.26 -12.33
C ILE A 224 -35.05 -6.33 -13.01
N LYS A 225 -35.25 -7.59 -12.63
CA LYS A 225 -34.60 -8.74 -13.29
C LYS A 225 -35.36 -9.10 -14.56
N THR A 226 -36.67 -9.25 -14.43
CA THR A 226 -37.59 -9.49 -15.55
C THR A 226 -38.79 -8.57 -15.37
N PRO A 227 -39.12 -7.70 -16.33
CA PRO A 227 -40.18 -6.72 -16.17
C PRO A 227 -41.60 -7.32 -16.22
N GLY A 228 -41.72 -8.58 -16.66
CA GLY A 228 -43.01 -9.24 -16.85
C GLY A 228 -43.81 -8.68 -18.02
N SER A 229 -45.07 -9.08 -18.13
CA SER A 229 -46.00 -8.62 -19.17
C SER A 229 -47.47 -8.72 -18.73
N GLY A 230 -48.36 -8.07 -19.48
CA GLY A 230 -49.81 -8.15 -19.31
C GLY A 230 -50.39 -7.28 -18.20
N GLY A 231 -49.55 -6.55 -17.45
CA GLY A 231 -50.00 -5.72 -16.34
C GLY A 231 -50.82 -4.50 -16.77
N THR A 232 -51.78 -4.10 -15.94
CA THR A 232 -52.47 -2.81 -16.13
C THR A 232 -51.49 -1.65 -15.91
N ASN A 233 -51.46 -0.69 -16.83
CA ASN A 233 -50.59 0.48 -16.69
C ASN A 233 -51.00 1.33 -15.49
N GLY A 234 -50.04 1.82 -14.72
CA GLY A 234 -50.28 2.64 -13.55
C GLY A 234 -49.08 2.76 -12.62
N THR A 235 -49.23 3.63 -11.62
CA THR A 235 -48.29 3.79 -10.50
C THR A 235 -48.92 3.19 -9.25
N PHE A 236 -48.32 2.13 -8.73
CA PHE A 236 -48.82 1.37 -7.60
C PHE A 236 -47.95 1.65 -6.38
N THR A 237 -48.47 2.39 -5.42
CA THR A 237 -47.76 2.82 -4.20
C THR A 237 -48.10 1.90 -3.03
N GLY A 238 -47.30 1.97 -1.95
CA GLY A 238 -47.63 1.23 -0.72
C GLY A 238 -47.37 -0.28 -0.79
N ILE A 239 -46.59 -0.75 -1.76
CA ILE A 239 -46.28 -2.18 -1.89
C ILE A 239 -45.25 -2.53 -0.82
N PRO A 240 -45.57 -3.43 0.12
CA PRO A 240 -44.64 -3.76 1.21
C PRO A 240 -43.47 -4.59 0.68
N ILE A 241 -42.25 -4.27 1.12
CA ILE A 241 -41.09 -5.14 0.98
C ILE A 241 -41.21 -6.21 2.05
N ARG A 242 -41.22 -7.49 1.64
CA ARG A 242 -41.29 -8.63 2.55
C ARG A 242 -39.91 -9.20 2.79
N GLY A 243 -39.70 -9.88 3.91
CA GLY A 243 -38.39 -10.39 4.31
C GLY A 243 -38.37 -10.61 5.82
N ASP A 244 -37.17 -10.60 6.39
CA ASP A 244 -36.93 -10.63 7.83
C ASP A 244 -36.85 -9.24 8.49
N GLY A 245 -36.78 -8.18 7.68
CA GLY A 245 -36.84 -6.79 8.16
C GLY A 245 -38.26 -6.25 8.35
N SER A 246 -38.34 -4.96 8.68
CA SER A 246 -39.58 -4.25 9.00
C SER A 246 -39.71 -2.92 8.25
N GLY A 247 -40.96 -2.47 8.05
CA GLY A 247 -41.28 -1.11 7.60
C GLY A 247 -40.90 -0.73 6.17
N GLY A 248 -40.49 -1.71 5.35
CA GLY A 248 -40.04 -1.46 3.97
C GLY A 248 -41.23 -1.32 3.02
N VAL A 249 -41.22 -0.28 2.17
CA VAL A 249 -42.31 0.02 1.22
C VAL A 249 -41.73 0.57 -0.08
N ALA A 250 -42.31 0.15 -1.20
CA ALA A 250 -41.94 0.62 -2.54
C ALA A 250 -43.16 1.06 -3.37
N THR A 251 -42.86 1.83 -4.41
CA THR A 251 -43.76 2.17 -5.51
C THR A 251 -43.28 1.48 -6.78
N VAL A 252 -44.19 0.86 -7.51
CA VAL A 252 -43.92 0.18 -8.79
C VAL A 252 -44.69 0.87 -9.90
N VAL A 253 -44.04 1.18 -11.01
CA VAL A 253 -44.67 1.72 -12.22
C VAL A 253 -44.75 0.63 -13.28
N VAL A 254 -45.94 0.43 -13.84
CA VAL A 254 -46.19 -0.44 -14.98
C VAL A 254 -46.59 0.42 -16.18
N SER A 255 -45.91 0.23 -17.30
CA SER A 255 -46.23 0.89 -18.57
C SER A 255 -46.00 -0.07 -19.72
N GLY A 256 -46.83 0.01 -20.76
CA GLY A 256 -46.80 -0.94 -21.88
C GLY A 256 -47.04 -2.40 -21.45
N GLY A 257 -47.70 -2.63 -20.31
CA GLY A 257 -47.91 -3.97 -19.77
C GLY A 257 -46.79 -4.54 -18.92
N ALA A 258 -45.67 -3.84 -18.74
CA ALA A 258 -44.47 -4.35 -18.07
C ALA A 258 -44.01 -3.38 -16.96
N VAL A 259 -43.30 -3.89 -15.95
CA VAL A 259 -42.70 -3.07 -14.90
C VAL A 259 -41.57 -2.22 -15.50
N THR A 260 -41.67 -0.90 -15.36
CA THR A 260 -40.68 0.04 -15.91
C THR A 260 -39.82 0.71 -14.85
N SER A 261 -40.31 0.83 -13.61
CA SER A 261 -39.50 1.33 -12.49
C SER A 261 -40.00 0.84 -11.15
N VAL A 262 -39.06 0.76 -10.19
CA VAL A 262 -39.33 0.46 -8.79
C VAL A 262 -38.59 1.48 -7.94
N THR A 263 -39.33 2.20 -7.09
CA THR A 263 -38.77 3.22 -6.20
C THR A 263 -39.08 2.85 -4.77
N VAL A 264 -38.04 2.66 -3.95
CA VAL A 264 -38.22 2.45 -2.51
C VAL A 264 -38.66 3.78 -1.88
N THR A 265 -39.83 3.79 -1.26
CA THR A 265 -40.41 4.98 -0.60
C THR A 265 -40.11 5.01 0.88
N THR A 266 -39.94 3.82 1.49
CA THR A 266 -39.51 3.68 2.87
C THR A 266 -38.51 2.53 2.92
N PRO A 267 -37.22 2.78 3.22
CA PRO A 267 -36.18 1.76 3.18
C PRO A 267 -36.41 0.61 4.16
N GLY A 268 -37.11 0.88 5.26
CA GLY A 268 -37.25 -0.06 6.37
C GLY A 268 -35.91 -0.33 7.07
N THR A 269 -35.89 -1.36 7.93
CA THR A 269 -34.71 -1.72 8.73
C THR A 269 -34.61 -3.24 8.92
N GLY A 270 -33.40 -3.72 9.16
CA GLY A 270 -33.12 -5.09 9.61
C GLY A 270 -33.29 -6.18 8.55
N TYR A 271 -33.39 -5.84 7.27
CA TYR A 271 -33.45 -6.86 6.21
C TYR A 271 -32.08 -7.50 5.98
N THR A 272 -32.00 -8.83 6.07
CA THR A 272 -30.89 -9.64 5.55
C THR A 272 -31.28 -10.39 4.28
N PHE A 273 -32.58 -10.53 4.02
CA PHE A 273 -33.14 -10.90 2.73
C PHE A 273 -34.49 -10.20 2.53
N ALA A 274 -34.84 -9.92 1.28
CA ALA A 274 -36.07 -9.22 0.98
C ALA A 274 -36.64 -9.59 -0.39
N THR A 275 -37.95 -9.41 -0.57
CA THR A 275 -38.67 -9.69 -1.79
C THR A 275 -39.84 -8.73 -2.01
N ILE A 276 -40.11 -8.46 -3.27
CA ILE A 276 -41.37 -7.89 -3.75
C ILE A 276 -41.87 -8.87 -4.81
N SER A 277 -42.88 -9.67 -4.48
CA SER A 277 -43.39 -10.69 -5.41
C SER A 277 -44.33 -10.09 -6.46
N ASN A 278 -44.43 -10.74 -7.63
CA ASN A 278 -45.43 -10.40 -8.65
C ASN A 278 -46.85 -10.37 -8.06
N SER A 279 -47.19 -11.29 -7.15
CA SER A 279 -48.50 -11.32 -6.49
C SER A 279 -48.78 -10.08 -5.64
N GLN A 280 -47.76 -9.48 -5.01
CA GLN A 280 -47.92 -8.23 -4.27
C GLN A 280 -48.19 -7.04 -5.19
N ILE A 281 -47.54 -7.00 -6.35
CA ILE A 281 -47.75 -5.94 -7.36
C ILE A 281 -49.16 -6.06 -7.94
N VAL A 282 -49.61 -7.29 -8.26
CA VAL A 282 -50.99 -7.56 -8.71
C VAL A 282 -52.02 -7.17 -7.65
N ALA A 283 -51.77 -7.53 -6.38
CA ALA A 283 -52.66 -7.18 -5.26
C ALA A 283 -52.76 -5.65 -5.04
N ALA A 284 -51.73 -4.89 -5.43
CA ALA A 284 -51.73 -3.43 -5.37
C ALA A 284 -52.45 -2.75 -6.55
N GLY A 285 -52.92 -3.53 -7.54
CA GLY A 285 -53.76 -3.03 -8.64
C GLY A 285 -53.19 -3.23 -10.04
N ALA A 286 -51.97 -3.77 -10.19
CA ALA A 286 -51.40 -4.10 -11.51
C ALA A 286 -52.01 -5.39 -12.07
N THR A 287 -53.33 -5.40 -12.30
CA THR A 287 -54.05 -6.62 -12.66
C THR A 287 -53.47 -7.25 -13.93
N SER A 288 -53.48 -8.59 -13.99
CA SER A 288 -52.94 -9.40 -15.09
C SER A 288 -51.41 -9.36 -15.29
N LEU A 289 -50.64 -8.68 -14.43
CA LEU A 289 -49.17 -8.73 -14.48
C LEU A 289 -48.68 -10.16 -14.19
N SER A 290 -47.84 -10.68 -15.09
CA SER A 290 -47.26 -12.01 -14.99
C SER A 290 -45.76 -11.99 -15.29
N GLY A 291 -45.02 -12.87 -14.62
CA GLY A 291 -43.59 -13.07 -14.88
C GLY A 291 -42.67 -11.92 -14.45
N SER A 292 -43.15 -10.95 -13.68
CA SER A 292 -42.28 -9.91 -13.10
C SER A 292 -41.40 -10.50 -12.00
N GLU A 293 -40.10 -10.28 -12.08
CA GLU A 293 -39.12 -10.66 -11.07
C GLU A 293 -38.28 -9.45 -10.68
N LEU A 294 -38.21 -9.17 -9.38
CA LEU A 294 -37.48 -8.05 -8.80
C LEU A 294 -36.41 -8.57 -7.84
N ASP A 295 -35.20 -8.02 -7.96
CA ASP A 295 -34.08 -8.28 -7.06
C ASP A 295 -33.99 -7.12 -6.05
N VAL A 296 -34.31 -7.40 -4.78
CA VAL A 296 -34.11 -6.43 -3.70
C VAL A 296 -32.65 -6.48 -3.25
N ILE A 297 -31.95 -5.35 -3.31
CA ILE A 297 -30.51 -5.32 -3.01
C ILE A 297 -30.30 -5.04 -1.52
N ILE A 298 -29.77 -6.04 -0.81
CA ILE A 298 -29.44 -5.96 0.62
C ILE A 298 -28.15 -5.13 0.80
N PRO A 299 -28.11 -4.17 1.74
CA PRO A 299 -26.90 -3.39 2.02
C PRO A 299 -25.84 -4.23 2.76
N PRO A 300 -24.61 -3.70 2.92
CA PRO A 300 -23.65 -4.27 3.86
C PRO A 300 -24.19 -4.27 5.29
N LYS A 301 -23.61 -5.12 6.16
CA LYS A 301 -23.91 -5.10 7.60
C LYS A 301 -23.67 -3.70 8.17
N GLY A 302 -24.62 -3.21 8.96
CA GLY A 302 -24.62 -1.85 9.51
C GLY A 302 -25.23 -0.80 8.57
N GLY A 303 -25.48 -1.14 7.30
CA GLY A 303 -26.01 -0.24 6.30
C GLY A 303 -24.93 0.44 5.44
N HIS A 304 -25.38 1.15 4.40
CA HIS A 304 -24.50 1.87 3.49
C HIS A 304 -23.77 3.03 4.19
N GLY A 305 -22.44 3.00 4.23
CA GLY A 305 -21.60 4.04 4.83
C GLY A 305 -21.24 3.78 6.30
N ALA A 306 -21.66 2.65 6.88
CA ALA A 306 -21.33 2.29 8.26
C ALA A 306 -19.84 2.00 8.45
N ASN A 307 -19.18 1.41 7.44
CA ASN A 307 -17.74 1.14 7.48
C ASN A 307 -17.14 1.20 6.07
N ALA A 308 -16.56 2.34 5.70
CA ALA A 308 -15.97 2.52 4.39
C ALA A 308 -14.81 1.55 4.09
N GLN A 309 -14.01 1.18 5.11
CA GLN A 309 -12.88 0.24 4.97
C GLN A 309 -13.38 -1.14 4.53
N GLU A 310 -14.39 -1.67 5.22
CA GLU A 310 -14.99 -2.96 4.89
C GLU A 310 -15.81 -2.93 3.59
N GLU A 311 -16.56 -1.84 3.37
CA GLU A 311 -17.49 -1.73 2.24
C GLU A 311 -16.79 -1.52 0.90
N LEU A 312 -15.63 -0.87 0.89
CA LEU A 312 -14.86 -0.60 -0.33
C LEU A 312 -13.75 -1.64 -0.60
N GLY A 313 -13.53 -2.58 0.32
CA GLY A 313 -12.54 -3.64 0.16
C GLY A 313 -11.11 -3.17 0.40
N ALA A 314 -10.88 -2.41 1.46
CA ALA A 314 -9.57 -1.88 1.82
C ALA A 314 -8.67 -2.92 2.50
N PHE A 315 -8.42 -4.04 1.82
CA PHE A 315 -7.48 -5.09 2.23
C PHE A 315 -6.06 -4.86 1.68
N PHE A 316 -5.77 -3.63 1.22
CA PHE A 316 -4.43 -3.17 0.87
C PHE A 316 -3.93 -2.20 1.94
N VAL A 317 -2.67 -2.35 2.34
CA VAL A 317 -2.01 -1.43 3.27
C VAL A 317 -0.85 -0.76 2.55
N MET A 318 -0.84 0.57 2.54
CA MET A 318 0.24 1.38 1.99
C MET A 318 1.12 1.90 3.12
N MET A 319 2.43 1.72 2.98
CA MET A 319 3.47 2.38 3.77
C MET A 319 4.12 3.45 2.90
N ASN A 320 4.17 4.69 3.38
CA ASN A 320 4.71 5.84 2.66
C ASN A 320 5.90 6.43 3.42
N THR A 321 7.10 6.26 2.91
CA THR A 321 8.32 6.81 3.50
C THR A 321 8.92 7.85 2.57
N SER A 322 9.11 9.06 3.10
CA SER A 322 9.82 10.13 2.42
C SER A 322 11.29 10.12 2.85
N LEU A 323 12.20 10.09 1.88
CA LEU A 323 13.65 10.23 2.08
C LEU A 323 14.08 11.59 1.53
N GLU A 324 14.65 12.43 2.38
CA GLU A 324 15.22 13.72 1.98
C GLU A 324 16.69 13.53 1.61
N GLY A 325 17.17 14.26 0.58
CA GLY A 325 18.52 14.16 0.05
C GLY A 325 19.59 14.12 1.13
N THR A 326 19.47 15.02 2.09
CA THR A 326 20.17 14.92 3.37
C THR A 326 19.12 14.90 4.48
N GLU A 327 18.94 13.76 5.17
CA GLU A 327 18.15 13.66 6.41
C GLU A 327 18.88 14.34 7.58
N SER A 328 19.43 15.53 7.32
CA SER A 328 20.11 16.41 8.28
C SER A 328 19.16 16.83 9.40
N ALA A 329 17.85 16.83 9.12
CA ALA A 329 16.82 17.14 10.10
C ALA A 329 16.74 16.15 11.28
N ASN A 330 17.33 14.93 11.21
CA ASN A 330 17.22 13.96 12.31
C ASN A 330 18.44 13.10 12.66
N SER A 331 19.48 12.96 11.84
CA SER A 331 20.73 12.29 12.29
C SER A 331 21.91 12.34 11.32
N GLY A 332 21.73 12.69 10.05
CA GLY A 332 22.81 12.64 9.07
C GLY A 332 23.13 11.22 8.56
N ASP A 333 22.23 10.23 8.77
CA ASP A 333 22.46 8.84 8.34
C ASP A 333 22.31 8.60 6.84
N PHE A 334 21.53 9.46 6.17
CA PHE A 334 21.29 9.39 4.73
C PHE A 334 22.22 10.35 3.99
N SER A 335 22.91 9.81 2.99
CA SER A 335 23.84 10.56 2.15
C SER A 335 23.29 10.74 0.74
N ALA A 336 23.38 11.96 0.19
CA ALA A 336 23.06 12.25 -1.21
C ALA A 336 24.26 12.05 -2.15
N VAL A 337 25.40 11.57 -1.65
CA VAL A 337 26.65 11.50 -2.44
C VAL A 337 26.64 10.35 -3.44
N ASN A 338 25.95 9.24 -3.13
CA ASN A 338 25.91 8.06 -3.98
C ASN A 338 24.47 7.65 -4.29
N ASP A 339 24.33 6.84 -5.33
CA ASP A 339 23.06 6.28 -5.77
C ASP A 339 22.62 5.14 -4.85
N PHE A 340 21.36 4.75 -4.94
CA PHE A 340 20.88 3.49 -4.39
C PHE A 340 20.07 2.70 -5.43
N ARG A 341 20.07 1.38 -5.27
CA ARG A 341 19.50 0.43 -6.23
C ARG A 341 18.63 -0.65 -5.58
N LYS A 342 18.55 -0.64 -4.25
CA LYS A 342 17.78 -1.62 -3.48
C LYS A 342 16.91 -0.93 -2.45
N ILE A 343 15.70 -1.43 -2.30
CA ILE A 343 14.79 -1.11 -1.20
C ILE A 343 14.53 -2.40 -0.42
N ALA A 344 14.52 -2.32 0.90
CA ALA A 344 14.17 -3.44 1.77
C ALA A 344 13.17 -3.02 2.86
N LEU A 345 12.27 -3.91 3.25
CA LEU A 345 11.46 -3.76 4.45
C LEU A 345 12.01 -4.67 5.54
N LEU A 346 12.43 -4.08 6.65
CA LEU A 346 12.94 -4.79 7.81
C LEU A 346 11.91 -4.76 8.93
N ARG A 347 11.77 -5.87 9.66
CA ARG A 347 10.98 -5.97 10.89
C ARG A 347 11.90 -6.26 12.06
N ASN A 348 11.74 -5.51 13.14
CA ASN A 348 12.45 -5.64 14.40
C ASN A 348 13.98 -5.74 14.30
N PRO A 349 14.65 -4.83 13.56
CA PRO A 349 16.11 -4.77 13.58
C PRO A 349 16.62 -4.52 15.00
N LYS A 350 17.79 -5.06 15.32
CA LYS A 350 18.41 -4.95 16.66
C LYS A 350 19.80 -4.33 16.58
N LYS A 351 20.21 -3.71 17.69
CA LYS A 351 21.58 -3.31 17.96
C LYS A 351 22.01 -3.81 19.34
N SER A 352 23.07 -4.61 19.40
CA SER A 352 23.57 -5.23 20.63
C SER A 352 22.49 -6.00 21.40
N ASN A 353 21.65 -6.76 20.69
CA ASN A 353 20.46 -7.47 21.19
C ASN A 353 19.30 -6.60 21.70
N ALA A 354 19.39 -5.27 21.61
CA ALA A 354 18.28 -4.36 21.91
C ALA A 354 17.56 -3.94 20.62
N ALA A 355 16.27 -3.62 20.69
CA ALA A 355 15.51 -3.11 19.53
C ALA A 355 16.04 -1.73 19.10
N VAL A 356 16.13 -1.50 17.78
CA VAL A 356 16.50 -0.19 17.24
C VAL A 356 15.29 0.74 17.32
N THR A 357 15.44 1.89 17.97
CA THR A 357 14.33 2.82 18.26
C THR A 357 14.41 4.15 17.53
N THR A 358 15.55 4.45 16.89
CA THR A 358 15.80 5.72 16.19
C THR A 358 14.95 5.85 14.93
N ASN A 359 14.60 7.07 14.52
CA ASN A 359 13.78 7.25 13.30
C ASN A 359 14.57 6.99 12.02
N THR A 360 15.87 7.21 12.06
CA THR A 360 16.81 6.98 10.98
C THR A 360 17.98 6.19 11.55
N THR A 361 18.59 5.38 10.71
CA THR A 361 19.74 4.58 11.12
C THR A 361 20.72 4.37 9.98
N ARG A 362 22.01 4.46 10.28
CA ARG A 362 23.10 4.22 9.33
C ARG A 362 23.50 2.75 9.33
N LEU A 363 23.56 2.16 8.14
CA LEU A 363 23.91 0.75 7.92
C LEU A 363 25.33 0.57 7.33
N THR A 364 25.99 1.68 6.96
CA THR A 364 27.39 1.67 6.53
C THR A 364 28.36 1.59 7.71
N LYS A 365 29.53 1.03 7.45
CA LYS A 365 30.71 1.17 8.32
C LYS A 365 31.39 2.50 8.02
N ALA A 366 32.10 3.05 9.00
CA ALA A 366 32.86 4.28 8.79
C ALA A 366 34.25 4.23 9.44
N ILE A 367 35.21 4.94 8.84
CA ILE A 367 36.58 5.08 9.35
C ILE A 367 36.91 6.55 9.42
N LYS A 368 37.31 7.02 10.61
CA LYS A 368 37.90 8.34 10.79
C LYS A 368 39.33 8.29 10.30
N ILE A 369 39.65 9.06 9.27
CA ILE A 369 41.01 9.17 8.74
C ILE A 369 41.73 10.32 9.43
N ALA A 370 43.02 10.13 9.74
CA ALA A 370 43.90 11.14 10.29
C ALA A 370 44.11 12.28 9.28
N SER A 371 44.23 13.51 9.78
CA SER A 371 44.47 14.69 8.94
C SER A 371 45.93 14.82 8.47
N SER A 372 46.85 14.04 9.07
CA SER A 372 48.27 14.04 8.73
C SER A 372 48.84 12.61 8.71
N PRO A 373 49.56 12.20 7.65
CA PRO A 373 49.73 12.94 6.40
C PRO A 373 48.38 13.20 5.72
N THR A 374 48.29 14.25 4.90
CA THR A 374 47.04 14.63 4.22
C THR A 374 46.47 13.43 3.48
N PRO A 375 45.22 13.00 3.79
CA PRO A 375 44.64 11.83 3.15
C PRO A 375 44.37 12.09 1.67
N GLY A 376 44.46 11.03 0.87
CA GLY A 376 44.01 11.04 -0.51
C GLY A 376 42.49 11.21 -0.61
N THR A 377 42.01 11.58 -1.80
CA THR A 377 40.57 11.68 -2.07
C THR A 377 40.04 10.34 -2.55
N PHE A 378 39.13 9.75 -1.77
CA PHE A 378 38.44 8.52 -2.16
C PHE A 378 37.22 8.84 -3.03
N THR A 379 36.91 7.96 -3.98
CA THR A 379 35.80 8.08 -4.92
C THR A 379 34.73 7.03 -4.65
N THR A 380 33.47 7.35 -4.93
CA THR A 380 32.35 6.40 -4.77
C THR A 380 32.58 5.14 -5.61
N ASP A 381 32.14 4.01 -5.09
CA ASP A 381 32.19 2.67 -5.71
C ASP A 381 33.60 2.10 -5.94
N GLU A 382 34.66 2.80 -5.56
CA GLU A 382 36.01 2.24 -5.64
C GLU A 382 36.22 1.14 -4.58
N GLU A 383 37.09 0.18 -4.91
CA GLU A 383 37.60 -0.76 -3.93
C GLU A 383 38.60 -0.06 -3.01
N ILE A 384 38.54 -0.37 -1.72
CA ILE A 384 39.57 -0.03 -0.72
C ILE A 384 40.13 -1.30 -0.12
N ASN A 385 41.43 -1.32 0.15
CA ASN A 385 42.09 -2.42 0.84
C ASN A 385 43.06 -1.95 1.92
N GLN A 386 43.35 -2.85 2.87
CA GLN A 386 44.32 -2.64 3.93
C GLN A 386 45.29 -3.82 3.94
N ALA A 387 46.44 -3.67 3.29
CA ALA A 387 47.39 -4.78 3.05
C ALA A 387 47.84 -5.51 4.33
N SER A 388 47.97 -4.80 5.46
CA SER A 388 48.39 -5.38 6.73
C SER A 388 47.40 -6.41 7.29
N THR A 389 46.10 -6.22 7.06
CA THR A 389 45.03 -7.07 7.61
C THR A 389 44.40 -7.96 6.54
N GLY A 390 44.48 -7.56 5.27
CA GLY A 390 43.74 -8.18 4.17
C GLY A 390 42.31 -7.64 4.03
N ALA A 391 41.87 -6.71 4.88
CA ALA A 391 40.53 -6.13 4.83
C ALA A 391 40.29 -5.45 3.48
N THR A 392 39.11 -5.68 2.91
CA THR A 392 38.66 -5.13 1.63
C THR A 392 37.26 -4.56 1.79
N GLY A 393 36.88 -3.54 1.02
CA GLY A 393 35.54 -2.95 1.05
C GLY A 393 35.25 -2.08 -0.17
N LYS A 394 34.00 -1.61 -0.26
CA LYS A 394 33.57 -0.65 -1.29
C LYS A 394 33.23 0.69 -0.67
N VAL A 395 33.76 1.77 -1.25
CA VAL A 395 33.48 3.13 -0.80
C VAL A 395 32.04 3.49 -1.13
N VAL A 396 31.32 3.95 -0.11
CA VAL A 396 29.99 4.56 -0.27
C VAL A 396 30.10 6.07 -0.39
N GLU A 397 30.92 6.69 0.46
CA GLU A 397 31.09 8.14 0.53
C GLU A 397 32.44 8.51 1.16
N TRP A 398 33.03 9.62 0.69
CA TRP A 398 34.16 10.27 1.33
C TRP A 398 33.78 11.69 1.77
N ASP A 399 33.73 11.90 3.09
CA ASP A 399 33.56 13.22 3.69
C ASP A 399 34.94 13.83 3.94
N SER A 400 35.42 14.61 2.98
CA SER A 400 36.72 15.29 3.07
C SER A 400 36.77 16.40 4.13
N THR A 401 35.62 16.88 4.60
CA THR A 401 35.56 17.96 5.60
C THR A 401 35.84 17.40 6.99
N ASN A 402 35.20 16.28 7.32
CA ASN A 402 35.38 15.60 8.60
C ASN A 402 36.42 14.46 8.53
N ASN A 403 37.00 14.19 7.35
CA ASN A 403 37.86 13.04 7.06
C ASN A 403 37.23 11.72 7.51
N ILE A 404 36.01 11.43 7.02
CA ILE A 404 35.30 10.19 7.30
C ILE A 404 35.12 9.42 6.00
N LEU A 405 35.56 8.16 5.99
CA LEU A 405 35.38 7.23 4.89
C LEU A 405 34.27 6.24 5.23
N TYR A 406 33.17 6.30 4.48
CA TYR A 406 32.05 5.35 4.61
C TYR A 406 32.18 4.23 3.61
N TYR A 407 31.93 3.00 4.05
CA TYR A 407 32.11 1.81 3.24
C TYR A 407 31.16 0.68 3.61
N ILE A 408 31.02 -0.28 2.70
CA ILE A 408 30.33 -1.57 2.94
C ILE A 408 31.30 -2.73 2.71
N GLN A 409 30.98 -3.88 3.30
CA GLN A 409 31.67 -5.13 3.08
C GLN A 409 30.67 -6.23 2.74
N THR A 410 30.73 -6.74 1.51
CA THR A 410 29.89 -7.83 1.03
C THR A 410 30.69 -9.13 0.93
N ARG A 411 29.99 -10.25 0.68
CA ARG A 411 30.60 -11.56 0.41
C ARG A 411 31.44 -11.66 -0.87
N HIS A 412 31.52 -10.61 -1.68
CA HIS A 412 32.17 -10.62 -3.00
C HIS A 412 33.59 -10.05 -2.95
N ASN A 413 34.46 -10.60 -3.79
CA ASN A 413 35.82 -10.10 -3.97
C ASN A 413 35.78 -8.62 -4.35
N ASN A 414 36.78 -7.86 -3.90
CA ASN A 414 36.91 -6.43 -4.16
C ASN A 414 35.78 -5.59 -3.52
N ALA A 415 34.93 -6.23 -2.70
CA ALA A 415 33.81 -5.58 -2.06
C ALA A 415 33.59 -5.97 -0.60
N GLY A 416 34.35 -6.91 -0.04
CA GLY A 416 34.34 -7.16 1.41
C GLY A 416 35.23 -8.30 1.88
N VAL A 417 35.32 -9.38 1.11
CA VAL A 417 36.11 -10.57 1.46
C VAL A 417 37.57 -10.46 1.02
N ASP A 418 38.46 -10.98 1.86
CA ASP A 418 39.91 -11.04 1.61
C ASP A 418 40.29 -12.16 0.63
N ALA A 419 41.59 -12.26 0.33
CA ALA A 419 42.13 -13.26 -0.60
C ALA A 419 41.92 -14.73 -0.14
N ASN A 420 41.63 -14.97 1.15
CA ASN A 420 41.30 -16.29 1.69
C ASN A 420 39.78 -16.53 1.73
N GLY A 421 38.98 -15.53 1.38
CA GLY A 421 37.53 -15.55 1.44
C GLY A 421 36.93 -15.23 2.80
N ASN A 422 37.71 -14.66 3.72
CA ASN A 422 37.19 -14.22 5.02
C ASN A 422 36.67 -12.78 4.94
N LEU A 423 35.59 -12.50 5.67
CA LEU A 423 35.14 -11.13 5.90
C LEU A 423 36.01 -10.49 6.99
N THR A 424 37.10 -9.84 6.58
CA THR A 424 38.08 -9.25 7.50
C THR A 424 37.79 -7.77 7.71
N ALA A 425 37.61 -7.34 8.96
CA ALA A 425 37.36 -5.94 9.31
C ALA A 425 38.63 -5.08 9.19
N PHE A 426 38.47 -3.83 8.76
CA PHE A 426 39.54 -2.83 8.85
C PHE A 426 39.87 -2.57 10.32
N SER A 427 41.16 -2.54 10.67
CA SER A 427 41.57 -2.36 12.07
C SER A 427 42.97 -1.78 12.22
N GLY A 428 43.22 -1.19 13.41
CA GLY A 428 44.50 -0.58 13.78
C GLY A 428 44.83 0.68 12.98
N ALA A 429 46.05 1.19 13.14
CA ALA A 429 46.55 2.36 12.39
C ALA A 429 47.26 1.94 11.10
N ASN A 430 46.62 1.07 10.31
CA ASN A 430 47.20 0.52 9.07
C ASN A 430 46.70 1.30 7.85
N VAL A 431 47.59 1.60 6.90
CA VAL A 431 47.27 2.36 5.69
C VAL A 431 46.18 1.65 4.88
N ILE A 432 45.17 2.42 4.51
CA ILE A 432 44.10 2.03 3.58
C ILE A 432 44.45 2.61 2.21
N THR A 433 44.32 1.81 1.16
CA THR A 433 44.61 2.22 -0.21
C THR A 433 43.38 2.00 -1.09
N GLY A 434 42.89 3.07 -1.70
CA GLY A 434 41.87 3.02 -2.76
C GLY A 434 42.46 2.51 -4.07
N GLN A 435 41.63 1.85 -4.87
CA GLN A 435 42.03 1.30 -6.17
C GLN A 435 41.56 2.17 -7.36
N GLY A 436 40.96 3.33 -7.11
CA GLY A 436 40.62 4.33 -8.12
C GLY A 436 41.83 5.08 -8.67
N GLY A 437 41.63 5.91 -9.69
CA GLY A 437 42.63 6.45 -10.63
C GLY A 437 43.81 7.28 -10.06
N GLY A 438 43.93 7.43 -8.74
CA GLY A 438 45.09 8.04 -8.06
C GLY A 438 45.67 7.21 -6.92
N SER A 439 45.17 5.98 -6.72
CA SER A 439 45.45 5.10 -5.59
C SER A 439 45.52 5.84 -4.25
N PRO A 440 44.44 6.55 -3.86
CA PRO A 440 44.45 7.41 -2.68
C PRO A 440 44.76 6.59 -1.43
N THR A 441 45.54 7.18 -0.51
CA THR A 441 45.88 6.54 0.76
C THR A 441 45.35 7.33 1.95
N GLY A 442 44.91 6.64 2.99
CA GLY A 442 44.53 7.23 4.27
C GLY A 442 44.91 6.33 5.42
N THR A 443 45.37 6.91 6.53
CA THR A 443 45.64 6.16 7.76
C THR A 443 44.53 6.44 8.77
N PRO A 444 43.87 5.41 9.32
CA PRO A 444 42.87 5.56 10.38
C PRO A 444 43.43 6.32 11.59
N ASP A 445 42.66 7.27 12.12
CA ASP A 445 42.98 7.97 13.36
C ASP A 445 42.51 7.12 14.55
N THR A 446 43.36 6.21 15.00
CA THR A 446 43.03 5.32 16.13
C THR A 446 42.92 6.05 17.48
N SER A 447 43.28 7.34 17.55
CA SER A 447 43.06 8.17 18.72
C SER A 447 41.65 8.76 18.79
N SER A 448 40.93 8.79 17.67
CA SER A 448 39.57 9.31 17.60
C SER A 448 38.59 8.34 18.28
N THR A 449 37.97 8.80 19.37
CA THR A 449 36.90 8.08 20.07
C THR A 449 35.83 9.09 20.48
N GLY A 450 34.56 8.74 20.27
CA GLY A 450 33.42 9.64 20.45
C GLY A 450 32.73 9.97 19.13
N THR A 451 31.82 10.93 19.16
CA THR A 451 30.96 11.26 18.00
C THR A 451 31.59 12.33 17.12
N VAL A 452 31.67 12.09 15.81
CA VAL A 452 32.06 13.07 14.79
C VAL A 452 31.03 13.03 13.67
N ASN A 453 30.46 14.19 13.32
CA ASN A 453 29.41 14.29 12.30
C ASN A 453 28.27 13.26 12.51
N ASN A 454 27.79 13.18 13.75
CA ASN A 454 26.75 12.24 14.21
C ASN A 454 27.10 10.74 14.13
N VAL A 455 28.33 10.38 13.75
CA VAL A 455 28.81 9.00 13.73
C VAL A 455 29.64 8.71 14.97
N SER A 456 29.35 7.61 15.66
CA SER A 456 30.08 7.19 16.87
C SER A 456 31.31 6.36 16.52
N PHE A 457 32.50 6.84 16.86
CA PHE A 457 33.77 6.16 16.63
C PHE A 457 34.34 5.57 17.91
N SER A 458 34.94 4.38 17.79
CA SER A 458 35.79 3.74 18.79
C SER A 458 37.13 3.41 18.13
N SER A 459 38.22 4.00 18.62
CA SER A 459 39.55 3.89 18.01
C SER A 459 39.57 4.14 16.49
N GLY A 460 38.83 5.15 16.03
CA GLY A 460 38.77 5.56 14.62
C GLY A 460 37.81 4.76 13.75
N TYR A 461 37.08 3.78 14.30
CA TYR A 461 36.15 2.93 13.56
C TYR A 461 34.72 3.05 14.07
N SER A 462 33.75 3.04 13.16
CA SER A 462 32.32 3.01 13.44
C SER A 462 31.70 1.77 12.82
N GLU A 463 30.86 1.11 13.60
CA GLU A 463 30.03 -0.02 13.16
C GLU A 463 28.61 0.46 12.81
N PRO A 464 27.87 -0.30 11.99
CA PRO A 464 26.49 0.01 11.66
C PRO A 464 25.61 0.12 12.90
N GLU A 465 24.60 0.97 12.87
CA GLU A 465 23.68 1.21 13.98
C GLU A 465 22.60 0.11 14.11
N VAL A 466 22.53 -0.79 13.14
CA VAL A 466 21.79 -2.05 13.19
C VAL A 466 22.80 -3.18 13.03
N ASP A 467 22.70 -4.23 13.84
CA ASP A 467 23.51 -5.42 13.64
C ASP A 467 23.03 -6.16 12.38
N HIS A 468 23.99 -6.58 11.55
CA HIS A 468 23.68 -7.41 10.38
C HIS A 468 22.92 -8.66 10.82
N ASP A 469 22.01 -9.11 9.96
CA ASP A 469 21.21 -10.33 10.16
C ASP A 469 20.31 -10.29 11.40
N SER A 470 19.97 -9.09 11.89
CA SER A 470 19.06 -8.90 13.00
C SER A 470 17.65 -8.52 12.53
N GLY A 471 16.64 -9.08 13.20
CA GLY A 471 15.25 -8.92 12.77
C GLY A 471 14.93 -9.82 11.57
N ASP A 472 13.90 -9.45 10.80
CA ASP A 472 13.46 -10.19 9.62
C ASP A 472 13.42 -9.27 8.39
N VAL A 473 13.79 -9.81 7.22
CA VAL A 473 13.63 -9.12 5.93
C VAL A 473 12.31 -9.54 5.28
N LEU A 474 11.35 -8.61 5.21
CA LEU A 474 10.00 -8.88 4.72
C LEU A 474 9.80 -8.59 3.23
N TYR A 475 10.60 -7.68 2.68
CA TYR A 475 10.49 -7.25 1.28
C TYR A 475 11.85 -6.83 0.76
N ILE A 476 12.13 -7.15 -0.51
CA ILE A 476 13.32 -6.70 -1.22
C ILE A 476 12.90 -6.34 -2.64
N GLU A 477 13.30 -5.15 -3.09
CA GLU A 477 13.17 -4.70 -4.46
C GLU A 477 14.54 -4.29 -4.97
N ASN A 478 14.95 -4.90 -6.09
CA ASN A 478 16.05 -4.36 -6.87
C ASN A 478 15.48 -3.47 -7.97
N ARG A 479 16.07 -2.30 -8.17
CA ARG A 479 15.59 -1.30 -9.13
C ARG A 479 16.75 -0.62 -9.85
N THR A 480 16.43 0.06 -10.94
CA THR A 480 17.41 0.92 -11.64
C THR A 480 17.95 1.99 -10.68
N PRO A 481 19.19 2.48 -10.87
CA PRO A 481 19.80 3.44 -9.95
C PRO A 481 18.94 4.68 -9.77
N ILE A 482 18.76 5.07 -8.52
CA ILE A 482 18.22 6.38 -8.16
C ILE A 482 19.39 7.22 -7.70
N GLN A 483 19.68 8.25 -8.50
CA GLN A 483 20.60 9.30 -8.11
C GLN A 483 19.94 10.17 -7.04
N ARG A 484 20.67 10.40 -5.96
CA ARG A 484 20.24 11.28 -4.88
C ARG A 484 20.84 12.66 -5.10
N ALA A 485 20.12 13.68 -4.66
CA ALA A 485 20.62 15.04 -4.61
C ALA A 485 20.16 15.71 -3.30
N PRO A 486 20.94 16.64 -2.71
CA PRO A 486 20.60 17.26 -1.43
C PRO A 486 19.25 17.99 -1.41
N ASP A 487 18.79 18.48 -2.57
CA ASP A 487 17.52 19.19 -2.79
C ASP A 487 16.40 18.29 -3.32
N GLN A 488 16.64 16.99 -3.44
CA GLN A 488 15.67 16.01 -3.88
C GLN A 488 14.97 15.35 -2.68
N THR A 489 13.70 15.03 -2.86
CA THR A 489 12.93 14.19 -1.94
C THR A 489 12.46 12.95 -2.69
N GLU A 490 12.87 11.77 -2.24
CA GLU A 490 12.39 10.50 -2.75
C GLU A 490 11.20 10.02 -1.92
N ASN A 491 10.02 9.89 -2.53
CA ASN A 491 8.87 9.28 -1.86
C ASN A 491 8.70 7.82 -2.31
N ILE A 492 8.80 6.89 -1.36
CA ILE A 492 8.64 5.46 -1.59
C ILE A 492 7.30 5.01 -0.97
N LYS A 493 6.40 4.53 -1.83
CA LYS A 493 5.09 3.97 -1.45
C LYS A 493 5.08 2.47 -1.71
N LEU A 494 5.12 1.68 -0.63
CA LEU A 494 5.01 0.23 -0.69
C LEU A 494 3.56 -0.18 -0.37
N VAL A 495 2.92 -0.93 -1.27
CA VAL A 495 1.54 -1.42 -1.08
C VAL A 495 1.56 -2.94 -0.94
N ILE A 496 0.97 -3.45 0.13
CA ILE A 496 0.82 -4.88 0.41
C ILE A 496 -0.65 -5.24 0.30
N GLU A 497 -0.96 -6.31 -0.43
CA GLU A 497 -2.29 -6.92 -0.56
C GLU A 497 -2.38 -8.16 0.34
N PHE A 498 -3.51 -8.33 1.02
CA PHE A 498 -3.80 -9.47 1.90
C PHE A 498 -4.91 -10.37 1.38
#